data_AF-A0A7C3FUG8-F1
#
_entry.id   AF-A0A7C3FUG8-F1
#
_cell.length_a   1.000
_cell.length_b   1.000
_cell.length_c   1.000
_cell.angle_alpha   90.00
_cell.angle_beta   90.00
_cell.angle_gamma   90.00
#
_symmetry.space_group_name_H-M   'P 1'
#
loop_
_entity.id
_entity.type
_entity.pdbx_description
1 polymer ?
#
loop_
_entity_poly.entity_id
_entity_poly.type
_entity_poly.pdbx_seq_one_letter_code
_entity_poly.pdbx_strand_id
1 'polypeptide(L)'
;MASIFSHRSPALSENNYRKYRSYIREDFSECCAYCLMHETFARGQENFELDHFKPKSEPEFSSLIHEYTNIYYSCHVCNQQKWKHWPSEELYSKGYRFVDTCKENFSMHFEDKEGYWEPISPAGEYTTEKIRLNSRHNIEIRQMIMGLLSLFGEPPIDWDRPLKSQLMIIVNRSHL
;
A
#
# COMPACT_ATOMS: atom_id res chain seq x y z
N MET A 1 14.64 11.09 2.67
CA MET A 1 14.51 9.88 1.85
C MET A 1 13.16 9.95 1.15
N ALA A 2 13.08 9.61 -0.13
CA ALA A 2 11.81 9.59 -0.83
C ALA A 2 10.98 8.38 -0.35
N SER A 3 9.68 8.59 -0.15
CA SER A 3 8.68 7.57 0.18
C SER A 3 7.46 7.77 -0.72
N ILE A 4 6.66 6.73 -0.89
CA ILE A 4 5.45 6.78 -1.74
C ILE A 4 4.36 7.62 -1.05
N PHE A 5 4.16 7.36 0.25
CA PHE A 5 3.18 8.05 1.08
C PHE A 5 3.87 8.78 2.23
N SER A 6 3.13 9.67 2.89
CA SER A 6 3.60 10.33 4.10
C SER A 6 2.45 10.46 5.08
N HIS A 7 2.60 9.88 6.27
CA HIS A 7 1.75 10.28 7.40
C HIS A 7 1.96 11.76 7.69
N ARG A 8 0.88 12.48 7.96
CA ARG A 8 0.97 13.78 8.62
C ARG A 8 1.38 13.60 10.08
N SER A 9 1.96 14.64 10.67
CA SER A 9 2.14 14.70 12.13
C SER A 9 0.83 15.16 12.78
N PRO A 10 0.08 14.30 13.48
CA PRO A 10 -1.13 14.74 14.16
C PRO A 10 -0.77 15.66 15.34
N ALA A 11 -1.53 16.74 15.51
CA ALA A 11 -1.31 17.69 16.60
C ALA A 11 -1.66 17.11 17.99
N LEU A 12 -2.47 16.04 18.05
CA LEU A 12 -2.91 15.38 19.27
C LEU A 12 -3.02 13.86 19.06
N SER A 13 -2.53 13.09 20.04
CA SER A 13 -2.78 11.64 20.14
C SER A 13 -4.24 11.39 20.53
N GLU A 14 -4.99 10.73 19.67
CA GLU A 14 -6.37 10.34 19.92
C GLU A 14 -6.39 8.89 20.39
N ASN A 15 -7.03 8.64 21.54
CA ASN A 15 -7.17 7.29 22.10
C ASN A 15 -8.09 6.37 21.27
N ASN A 16 -8.67 6.89 20.18
CA ASN A 16 -9.44 6.14 19.22
C ASN A 16 -8.96 6.41 17.78
N TYR A 17 -8.05 5.56 17.31
CA TYR A 17 -7.45 5.67 15.97
C TYR A 17 -8.48 5.67 14.84
N ARG A 18 -9.69 5.14 15.05
CA ARG A 18 -10.74 5.09 14.02
C ARG A 18 -11.20 6.47 13.57
N LYS A 19 -11.07 7.49 14.43
CA LYS A 19 -11.37 8.88 14.07
C LYS A 19 -10.41 9.44 13.03
N TYR A 20 -9.24 8.83 12.85
CA TYR A 20 -8.26 9.24 11.85
C TYR A 20 -8.57 8.77 10.44
N ARG A 21 -9.67 8.02 10.22
CA ARG A 21 -9.92 7.36 8.93
C ARG A 21 -9.84 8.31 7.73
N SER A 22 -10.47 9.48 7.81
CA SER A 22 -10.44 10.47 6.71
C SER A 22 -9.01 10.94 6.42
N TYR A 23 -8.28 11.31 7.47
CA TYR A 23 -6.89 11.77 7.36
C TYR A 23 -5.95 10.69 6.84
N ILE A 24 -6.07 9.46 7.34
CA ILE A 24 -5.27 8.32 6.87
C ILE A 24 -5.60 8.00 5.40
N ARG A 25 -6.88 8.02 5.02
CA ARG A 25 -7.26 7.85 3.60
C ARG A 25 -6.61 8.90 2.70
N GLU A 26 -6.56 10.17 3.13
CA GLU A 26 -5.87 11.24 2.41
C GLU A 26 -4.36 11.05 2.34
N ASP A 27 -3.70 10.69 3.46
CA ASP A 27 -2.25 10.50 3.55
C ASP A 27 -1.74 9.40 2.60
N PHE A 28 -2.58 8.38 2.38
CA PHE A 28 -2.31 7.30 1.43
C PHE A 28 -2.87 7.58 0.03
N SER A 29 -3.31 8.81 -0.26
CA SER A 29 -3.89 9.20 -1.56
C SER A 29 -4.98 8.26 -2.04
N GLU A 30 -5.80 7.74 -1.12
CA GLU A 30 -6.87 6.78 -1.39
C GLU A 30 -6.39 5.48 -2.05
N CYS A 31 -5.09 5.18 -1.90
CA CYS A 31 -4.46 3.98 -2.41
C CYS A 31 -4.24 3.00 -1.26
N CYS A 32 -4.26 1.70 -1.57
CA CYS A 32 -3.87 0.69 -0.61
C CYS A 32 -2.38 0.84 -0.32
N ALA A 33 -2.03 0.92 0.97
CA ALA A 33 -0.66 1.09 1.41
C ALA A 33 0.30 -0.01 0.95
N TYR A 34 -0.24 -1.18 0.58
CA TYR A 34 0.53 -2.35 0.20
C TYR A 34 0.53 -2.62 -1.30
N CYS A 35 -0.64 -2.82 -1.91
CA CYS A 35 -0.72 -3.12 -3.34
C CYS A 35 -0.77 -1.87 -4.23
N LEU A 36 -0.68 -0.68 -3.64
CA LEU A 36 -0.69 0.65 -4.28
C LEU A 36 -1.92 0.95 -5.15
N MET A 37 -2.90 0.05 -5.16
CA MET A 37 -4.11 0.20 -5.95
C MET A 37 -5.01 1.27 -5.33
N HIS A 38 -5.46 2.21 -6.16
CA HIS A 38 -6.47 3.20 -5.77
C HIS A 38 -7.82 2.53 -5.51
N GLU A 39 -8.58 3.04 -4.54
CA GLU A 39 -9.86 2.45 -4.10
C GLU A 39 -10.87 2.23 -5.23
N THR A 40 -10.86 3.05 -6.29
CA THR A 40 -11.73 2.87 -7.47
C THR A 40 -11.50 1.52 -8.16
N PHE A 41 -10.26 1.03 -8.18
CA PHE A 41 -9.91 -0.27 -8.78
C PHE A 41 -9.96 -1.42 -7.77
N ALA A 42 -10.28 -1.12 -6.51
CA ALA A 42 -10.28 -2.07 -5.40
C ALA A 42 -11.64 -2.10 -4.67
N ARG A 43 -12.74 -1.97 -5.44
CA ARG A 43 -14.14 -2.06 -4.97
C ARG A 43 -14.55 -0.95 -3.97
N GLY A 44 -14.09 0.28 -4.21
CA GLY A 44 -14.53 1.46 -3.46
C GLY A 44 -13.95 1.56 -2.04
N GLN A 45 -14.13 2.72 -1.41
CA GLN A 45 -13.62 3.02 -0.06
C GLN A 45 -14.19 2.10 1.03
N GLU A 46 -15.38 1.52 0.80
CA GLU A 46 -16.04 0.58 1.70
C GLU A 46 -15.29 -0.74 1.82
N ASN A 47 -14.50 -1.10 0.81
CA ASN A 47 -13.63 -2.28 0.82
C ASN A 47 -12.25 -1.97 1.44
N PHE A 48 -12.09 -0.82 2.11
CA PHE A 48 -10.85 -0.40 2.74
C PHE A 48 -11.00 -0.22 4.23
N GLU A 49 -9.94 -0.55 4.96
CA GLU A 49 -9.89 -0.59 6.41
C GLU A 49 -8.67 0.15 6.92
N LEU A 50 -8.69 0.48 8.22
CA LEU A 50 -7.50 0.94 8.93
C LEU A 50 -6.75 -0.28 9.45
N ASP A 51 -5.56 -0.51 8.92
CA ASP A 51 -4.67 -1.59 9.33
C ASP A 51 -3.60 -1.07 10.29
N HIS A 52 -3.16 -1.93 11.21
CA HIS A 52 -2.01 -1.70 12.07
C HIS A 52 -0.77 -2.30 11.40
N PHE A 53 0.13 -1.47 10.86
CA PHE A 53 1.32 -1.94 10.15
C PHE A 53 2.10 -2.95 10.99
N LYS A 54 2.48 -2.56 12.20
CA LYS A 54 2.87 -3.48 13.28
C LYS A 54 1.61 -4.01 13.98
N PRO A 55 1.35 -5.33 13.94
CA PRO A 55 0.06 -5.88 14.39
C PRO A 55 -0.22 -5.64 15.87
N LYS A 56 -1.40 -5.11 16.19
CA LYS A 56 -1.85 -4.93 17.58
C LYS A 56 -2.02 -6.22 18.39
N SER A 57 -2.04 -7.38 17.73
CA SER A 57 -2.16 -8.68 18.41
C SER A 57 -0.86 -9.13 19.06
N GLU A 58 0.27 -8.55 18.65
CA GLU A 58 1.57 -8.86 19.22
C GLU A 58 1.81 -7.99 20.46
N PRO A 59 2.09 -8.59 21.65
CA PRO A 59 2.23 -7.84 22.90
C PRO A 59 3.29 -6.73 22.86
N GLU A 60 4.38 -6.95 22.12
CA GLU A 60 5.47 -5.99 21.92
C GLU A 60 5.06 -4.70 21.18
N PHE A 61 3.93 -4.72 20.46
CA PHE A 61 3.38 -3.57 19.73
C PHE A 61 2.15 -2.96 20.40
N SER A 62 1.85 -3.35 21.65
CA SER A 62 0.71 -2.81 22.41
C SER A 62 0.73 -1.29 22.56
N SER A 63 1.91 -0.69 22.68
CA SER A 63 2.08 0.77 22.71
C SER A 63 1.79 1.45 21.38
N LEU A 64 1.75 0.72 20.26
CA LEU A 64 1.59 1.24 18.91
C LEU A 64 0.14 1.20 18.38
N ILE A 65 -0.81 0.77 19.21
CA ILE A 65 -2.21 0.56 18.80
C ILE A 65 -2.89 1.88 18.40
N HIS A 66 -2.53 2.97 19.07
CA HIS A 66 -3.11 4.30 18.83
C HIS A 66 -2.13 5.25 18.11
N GLU A 67 -0.93 4.78 17.81
CA GLU A 67 0.09 5.56 17.13
C GLU A 67 -0.29 5.77 15.68
N TYR A 68 -0.51 7.04 15.32
CA TYR A 68 -0.99 7.44 13.99
C TYR A 68 -0.11 6.89 12.87
N THR A 69 1.21 6.93 13.05
CA THR A 69 2.21 6.43 12.10
C THR A 69 2.23 4.91 11.96
N ASN A 70 1.50 4.18 12.81
CA ASN A 70 1.30 2.74 12.71
C ASN A 70 -0.05 2.39 12.03
N ILE A 71 -0.88 3.38 11.70
CA ILE A 71 -2.19 3.16 11.07
C ILE A 71 -2.10 3.38 9.56
N TYR A 72 -2.50 2.39 8.79
CA TYR A 72 -2.33 2.34 7.34
C TYR A 72 -3.69 2.21 6.65
N TYR A 73 -3.84 2.84 5.49
CA TYR A 73 -5.04 2.66 4.65
C TYR A 73 -4.84 1.42 3.76
N SER A 74 -5.59 0.34 4.00
CA SER A 74 -5.41 -0.90 3.25
C SER A 74 -6.72 -1.39 2.67
N CYS A 75 -6.69 -1.95 1.46
CA CYS A 75 -7.81 -2.72 0.96
C CYS A 75 -8.01 -3.98 1.82
N HIS A 76 -9.24 -4.50 1.84
CA HIS A 76 -9.64 -5.65 2.65
C HIS A 76 -8.81 -6.89 2.31
N VAL A 77 -8.48 -7.10 1.03
CA VAL A 77 -7.69 -8.26 0.59
C VAL A 77 -6.29 -8.27 1.18
N CYS A 78 -5.55 -7.17 1.06
CA CYS A 78 -4.21 -7.06 1.64
C CYS A 78 -4.26 -7.11 3.17
N ASN A 79 -5.25 -6.43 3.79
CA ASN A 79 -5.40 -6.42 5.23
C ASN A 79 -5.67 -7.84 5.80
N GLN A 80 -6.61 -8.57 5.19
CA GLN A 80 -6.92 -9.96 5.56
C GLN A 80 -5.73 -10.90 5.38
N GLN A 81 -4.97 -10.76 4.29
CA GLN A 81 -3.83 -11.63 4.06
C GLN A 81 -2.66 -11.30 4.99
N LYS A 82 -2.45 -10.02 5.31
CA LYS A 82 -1.45 -9.60 6.29
C LYS A 82 -1.83 -10.06 7.69
N TRP A 83 -3.07 -9.81 8.09
CA TRP A 83 -3.63 -10.14 9.40
C TRP A 83 -2.66 -9.81 10.55
N LYS A 84 -2.21 -10.82 11.29
CA LYS A 84 -1.24 -10.72 12.38
C LYS A 84 0.17 -11.15 11.98
N HIS A 85 0.42 -11.42 10.70
CA HIS A 85 1.74 -11.83 10.27
C HIS A 85 2.75 -10.72 10.59
N TRP A 86 3.86 -11.13 11.18
CA TRP A 86 5.03 -10.32 11.45
C TRP A 86 6.25 -11.25 11.43
N PRO A 87 7.40 -10.83 10.87
CA PRO A 87 8.58 -11.70 10.83
C PRO A 87 9.05 -12.01 12.26
N SER A 88 9.60 -13.21 12.45
CA SER A 88 10.38 -13.52 13.65
C SER A 88 11.65 -12.65 13.68
N GLU A 89 12.27 -12.52 14.86
CA GLU A 89 13.53 -11.80 15.01
C GLU A 89 14.62 -12.34 14.06
N GLU A 90 14.67 -13.66 13.87
CA GLU A 90 15.61 -14.28 12.93
C GLU A 90 15.37 -13.83 11.48
N LEU A 91 14.11 -13.86 11.02
CA LEU A 91 13.77 -13.39 9.68
C LEU A 91 14.02 -11.88 9.54
N TYR A 92 13.66 -11.11 10.56
CA TYR A 92 13.85 -9.66 10.58
C TYR A 92 15.34 -9.30 10.48
N SER A 93 16.21 -10.02 11.19
CA SER A 93 17.67 -9.84 11.12
C SER A 93 18.26 -10.11 9.73
N LYS A 94 17.58 -10.92 8.92
CA LYS A 94 17.92 -11.22 7.51
C LYS A 94 17.26 -10.25 6.51
N GLY A 95 16.54 -9.24 6.98
CA GLY A 95 15.87 -8.23 6.16
C GLY A 95 14.46 -8.59 5.71
N TYR A 96 13.93 -9.75 6.10
CA TYR A 96 12.56 -10.15 5.78
C TYR A 96 11.57 -9.41 6.68
N ARG A 97 10.78 -8.51 6.08
CA ARG A 97 9.78 -7.69 6.76
C ARG A 97 8.81 -7.11 5.74
N PHE A 98 7.72 -6.52 6.21
CA PHE A 98 6.88 -5.73 5.32
C PHE A 98 7.62 -4.47 4.84
N VAL A 99 7.41 -4.12 3.57
CA VAL A 99 7.82 -2.83 3.01
C VAL A 99 6.98 -1.72 3.64
N ASP A 100 7.65 -0.69 4.15
CA ASP A 100 7.01 0.49 4.77
C ASP A 100 6.95 1.60 3.72
N THR A 101 5.82 1.70 3.02
CA THR A 101 5.62 2.67 1.91
C THR A 101 5.57 4.13 2.36
N CYS A 102 5.58 4.38 3.67
CA CYS A 102 5.75 5.70 4.26
C CYS A 102 7.21 6.06 4.52
N LYS A 103 8.14 5.12 4.35
CA LYS A 103 9.59 5.32 4.57
C LYS A 103 10.46 4.91 3.38
N GLU A 104 9.90 4.12 2.47
CA GLU A 104 10.63 3.47 1.40
C GLU A 104 9.89 3.65 0.07
N ASN A 105 10.67 3.69 -1.00
CA ASN A 105 10.17 3.71 -2.37
C ASN A 105 9.90 2.29 -2.88
N PHE A 106 9.03 2.18 -3.88
CA PHE A 106 8.74 0.92 -4.55
C PHE A 106 10.00 0.34 -5.22
N SER A 107 10.74 1.19 -5.93
CA SER A 107 11.93 0.81 -6.71
C SER A 107 13.09 0.26 -5.88
N MET A 108 13.04 0.41 -4.55
CA MET A 108 13.99 -0.22 -3.62
C MET A 108 13.73 -1.72 -3.43
N HIS A 109 12.50 -2.17 -3.68
CA HIS A 109 12.04 -3.50 -3.31
C HIS A 109 11.46 -4.30 -4.47
N PHE A 110 11.03 -3.63 -5.53
CA PHE A 110 10.33 -4.25 -6.65
C PHE A 110 10.76 -3.66 -7.99
N GLU A 111 10.74 -4.49 -9.02
CA GLU A 111 10.76 -4.09 -10.43
C GLU A 111 9.43 -4.49 -11.08
N ASP A 112 8.83 -3.60 -11.87
CA ASP A 112 7.60 -3.93 -12.62
C ASP A 112 7.94 -4.61 -13.95
N LYS A 113 7.50 -5.87 -14.09
CA LYS A 113 7.57 -6.69 -15.29
C LYS A 113 6.16 -6.90 -15.83
N GLU A 114 5.64 -5.89 -16.54
CA GLU A 114 4.31 -5.93 -17.17
C GLU A 114 3.17 -6.27 -16.19
N GLY A 115 3.13 -5.59 -15.04
CA GLY A 115 2.14 -5.76 -13.98
C GLY A 115 2.52 -6.82 -12.93
N TYR A 116 3.52 -7.67 -13.22
CA TYR A 116 4.14 -8.52 -12.22
C TYR A 116 5.23 -7.75 -11.48
N TRP A 117 5.10 -7.60 -10.17
CA TRP A 117 6.12 -6.92 -9.36
C TRP A 117 7.16 -7.92 -8.88
N GLU A 118 8.29 -7.98 -9.57
CA GLU A 118 9.41 -8.85 -9.23
C GLU A 118 10.11 -8.33 -7.95
N PRO A 119 10.11 -9.10 -6.84
CA PRO A 119 10.80 -8.67 -5.63
C PRO A 119 12.32 -8.75 -5.82
N ILE A 120 13.00 -7.63 -5.56
CA ILE A 120 14.47 -7.50 -5.68
C ILE A 120 15.16 -7.32 -4.32
N SER A 121 14.42 -7.54 -3.22
CA SER A 121 14.92 -7.44 -1.85
C SER A 121 14.19 -8.42 -0.92
N PRO A 122 14.78 -8.79 0.23
CA PRO A 122 14.12 -9.64 1.22
C PRO A 122 12.79 -9.07 1.76
N ALA A 123 12.68 -7.75 1.92
CA ALA A 123 11.43 -7.12 2.32
C ALA A 123 10.35 -7.20 1.23
N GLY A 124 10.76 -7.03 -0.04
CA GLY A 124 9.88 -7.22 -1.18
C GLY A 124 9.38 -8.67 -1.29
N GLU A 125 10.28 -9.64 -1.13
CA GLU A 125 9.95 -11.07 -1.14
C GLU A 125 8.95 -11.41 -0.02
N TYR A 126 9.26 -11.00 1.22
CA TYR A 126 8.39 -11.22 2.37
C TYR A 126 6.99 -10.61 2.15
N THR A 127 6.94 -9.36 1.69
CA THR A 127 5.67 -8.67 1.42
C THR A 127 4.88 -9.42 0.34
N THR A 128 5.51 -9.71 -0.79
CA THR A 128 4.86 -10.41 -1.91
C THR A 128 4.29 -11.76 -1.50
N GLU A 129 5.02 -12.54 -0.70
CA GLU A 129 4.56 -13.85 -0.24
C GLU A 129 3.37 -13.72 0.73
N LYS A 130 3.49 -12.88 1.77
CA LYS A 130 2.48 -12.80 2.84
C LYS A 130 1.15 -12.21 2.38
N ILE A 131 1.18 -11.24 1.47
CA ILE A 131 -0.04 -10.58 0.97
C ILE A 131 -0.29 -10.79 -0.53
N ARG A 132 0.33 -11.84 -1.10
CA ARG A 132 0.11 -12.30 -2.48
C ARG A 132 0.03 -11.13 -3.47
N LEU A 133 1.01 -10.23 -3.43
CA LEU A 133 1.01 -8.99 -4.22
C LEU A 133 0.80 -9.26 -5.71
N ASN A 134 1.34 -10.38 -6.20
CA ASN A 134 1.22 -10.85 -7.58
C ASN A 134 0.13 -11.91 -7.76
N SER A 135 -0.98 -11.80 -7.03
CA SER A 135 -2.18 -12.57 -7.35
C SER A 135 -2.62 -12.27 -8.79
N ARG A 136 -3.19 -13.27 -9.47
CA ARG A 136 -3.66 -13.14 -10.85
C ARG A 136 -4.51 -11.87 -11.06
N HIS A 137 -5.43 -11.60 -10.13
CA HIS A 137 -6.30 -10.43 -10.18
C HIS A 137 -5.52 -9.10 -10.14
N ASN A 138 -4.51 -8.99 -9.28
CA ASN A 138 -3.70 -7.77 -9.19
C ASN A 138 -2.90 -7.53 -10.47
N ILE A 139 -2.32 -8.59 -11.03
CA ILE A 139 -1.56 -8.52 -12.30
C ILE A 139 -2.49 -8.07 -13.43
N GLU A 140 -3.67 -8.70 -13.57
CA GLU A 140 -4.65 -8.37 -14.61
C GLU A 140 -5.10 -6.90 -14.51
N ILE A 141 -5.39 -6.39 -13.31
CA ILE A 141 -5.77 -4.98 -13.13
C ILE A 141 -4.62 -4.04 -13.50
N ARG A 142 -3.38 -4.33 -13.05
CA ARG A 142 -2.22 -3.49 -13.40
C ARG A 142 -2.01 -3.47 -14.91
N GLN A 143 -2.05 -4.62 -15.57
CA GLN A 143 -1.94 -4.72 -17.03
C GLN A 143 -3.03 -3.94 -17.76
N MET A 144 -4.28 -4.02 -17.28
CA MET A 144 -5.39 -3.24 -17.83
C MET A 144 -5.12 -1.74 -17.72
N ILE A 145 -4.68 -1.26 -16.55
CA ILE A 145 -4.36 0.15 -16.32
C ILE A 145 -3.21 0.60 -17.23
N MET A 146 -2.12 -0.18 -17.30
CA MET A 146 -0.97 0.08 -18.16
C MET A 146 -1.38 0.15 -19.64
N GLY A 147 -2.25 -0.75 -20.09
CA GLY A 147 -2.79 -0.75 -21.45
C GLY A 147 -3.62 0.50 -21.76
N LEU A 148 -4.44 0.97 -20.82
CA LEU A 148 -5.22 2.21 -20.96
C LEU A 148 -4.31 3.44 -21.04
N LEU A 149 -3.30 3.53 -20.17
CA LEU A 149 -2.32 4.63 -20.21
C LEU A 149 -1.59 4.66 -21.55
N SER A 150 -1.11 3.50 -22.01
CA SER A 150 -0.46 3.37 -23.31
C SER A 150 -1.38 3.79 -24.47
N LEU A 151 -2.67 3.41 -24.43
CA LEU A 151 -3.65 3.78 -25.45
C LEU A 151 -3.87 5.30 -25.50
N PHE A 152 -3.83 5.97 -24.35
CA PHE A 152 -3.98 7.42 -24.24
C PHE A 152 -2.69 8.21 -24.49
N GLY A 153 -1.57 7.54 -24.75
CA GLY A 153 -0.27 8.18 -24.96
C GLY A 153 0.35 8.74 -23.67
N GLU A 154 -0.08 8.24 -22.52
CA GLU A 154 0.43 8.63 -21.20
C GLU A 154 1.70 7.81 -20.85
N PRO A 155 2.60 8.37 -20.01
CA PRO A 155 3.80 7.66 -19.61
C PRO A 155 3.48 6.37 -18.82
N PRO A 156 4.42 5.40 -18.74
CA PRO A 156 4.29 4.24 -17.87
C PRO A 156 4.07 4.63 -16.40
N ILE A 157 3.47 3.73 -15.64
CA ILE A 157 3.23 3.94 -14.21
C ILE A 157 4.56 4.06 -13.47
N ASP A 158 4.71 5.14 -12.72
CA ASP A 158 5.76 5.33 -11.73
C ASP A 158 5.24 4.87 -10.36
N TRP A 159 5.59 3.66 -9.95
CA TRP A 159 5.15 3.09 -8.67
C TRP A 159 5.80 3.73 -7.43
N ASP A 160 6.81 4.59 -7.60
CA ASP A 160 7.34 5.41 -6.50
C ASP A 160 6.40 6.58 -6.15
N ARG A 161 5.30 6.74 -6.90
CA ARG A 161 4.29 7.79 -6.69
C ARG A 161 2.90 7.19 -6.53
N PRO A 162 2.00 7.84 -5.77
CA PRO A 162 0.63 7.38 -5.62
C PRO A 162 -0.10 7.23 -6.96
N LEU A 163 -0.74 6.08 -7.17
CA LEU A 163 -1.43 5.73 -8.41
C LEU A 163 -2.55 6.73 -8.75
N LYS A 164 -3.27 7.24 -7.74
CA LYS A 164 -4.33 8.26 -7.92
C LYS A 164 -3.86 9.42 -8.80
N SER A 165 -2.68 9.97 -8.53
CA SER A 165 -2.15 11.15 -9.24
C SER A 165 -1.87 10.88 -10.73
N GLN A 166 -1.67 9.62 -11.10
CA GLN A 166 -1.34 9.17 -12.45
C GLN A 166 -2.60 8.74 -13.23
N LEU A 167 -3.69 8.37 -12.52
CA LEU A 167 -4.94 7.90 -13.13
C LEU A 167 -6.04 8.96 -13.25
N MET A 168 -5.89 10.14 -12.64
CA MET A 168 -6.84 11.24 -12.83
C MET A 168 -7.10 11.56 -14.31
N ILE A 169 -6.15 11.28 -15.19
CA ILE A 169 -6.27 11.50 -16.63
C ILE A 169 -7.24 10.51 -17.31
N ILE A 170 -7.32 9.28 -16.81
CA ILE A 170 -8.25 8.26 -17.31
C ILE A 170 -9.67 8.63 -16.88
N VAL A 171 -9.85 8.93 -15.59
CA VAL A 171 -11.17 9.21 -14.99
C VAL A 171 -11.80 10.49 -15.56
N ASN A 172 -11.00 11.52 -15.83
CA ASN A 172 -11.49 12.79 -16.36
C ASN A 172 -11.83 12.73 -17.86
N ARG A 173 -11.24 11.81 -18.64
CA ARG A 173 -11.52 11.65 -20.08
C ARG A 173 -12.76 10.81 -20.37
N SER A 174 -13.23 9.99 -19.42
CA SER A 174 -14.50 9.24 -19.53
C SER A 174 -15.78 10.10 -19.43
N HIS A 175 -15.64 11.42 -19.25
CA HIS A 175 -16.74 12.38 -19.21
C HIS A 175 -16.80 13.29 -20.46
N LEU A 176 -16.01 12.99 -21.50
CA LEU A 176 -16.06 13.60 -22.83
C LEU A 176 -16.60 12.58 -23.84
#